data_AF-A0A7C3FR63-F1
#
_entry.id   AF-A0A7C3FR63-F1
#
_cell.length_a   1.000
_cell.length_b   1.000
_cell.length_c   1.000
_cell.angle_alpha   90.00
_cell.angle_beta   90.00
_cell.angle_gamma   90.00
#
_symmetry.space_group_name_H-M   'P 1'
#
loop_
_entity.id
_entity.type
_entity.pdbx_description
1 polymer ?
#
loop_
_entity_poly.entity_id
_entity_poly.type
_entity_poly.pdbx_seq_one_letter_code
_entity_poly.pdbx_strand_id
1 'polypeptide(L)'
;MTETNYKKPRKAIPAELRRSVEVESGHCCAIKGCNEHTYLEFHHIDKNRENNTIDNLILLCDKHHKMAHADVIDRKALREYKRLLTGSTELSGASLDSLLRQVFGDETAAQLLCMSQYSIPVILNSATVAELESYMAEGWISLQPTGSVCSMGAGNRVGNHVEERKRPYGLGSGFVLSCHYKG
;
A
#
# COMPACT_ATOMS: atom_id res chain seq x y z
N MET A 1 -10.52 -53.25 11.59
CA MET A 1 -11.20 -52.08 11.00
C MET A 1 -10.31 -50.87 11.23
N THR A 2 -9.50 -50.50 10.25
CA THR A 2 -8.56 -49.37 10.35
C THR A 2 -9.31 -48.09 9.97
N GLU A 3 -9.63 -47.26 10.95
CA GLU A 3 -10.27 -45.97 10.73
C GLU A 3 -9.33 -45.07 9.92
N THR A 4 -9.68 -44.85 8.65
CA THR A 4 -9.02 -43.88 7.79
C THR A 4 -9.35 -42.48 8.30
N ASN A 5 -8.42 -41.88 9.05
CA ASN A 5 -8.44 -40.47 9.43
C ASN A 5 -8.29 -39.62 8.16
N TYR A 6 -9.39 -39.44 7.42
CA TYR A 6 -9.48 -38.57 6.25
C TYR A 6 -9.23 -37.13 6.73
N LYS A 7 -7.96 -36.71 6.64
CA LYS A 7 -7.55 -35.30 6.76
C LYS A 7 -8.46 -34.48 5.86
N LYS A 8 -9.34 -33.66 6.46
CA LYS A 8 -10.16 -32.68 5.74
C LYS A 8 -9.31 -31.95 4.69
N PRO A 9 -9.81 -31.74 3.46
CA PRO A 9 -9.08 -31.02 2.43
C PRO A 9 -8.71 -29.64 2.96
N ARG A 10 -7.42 -29.29 2.87
CA ARG A 10 -6.93 -27.97 3.29
C ARG A 10 -7.64 -26.94 2.42
N LYS A 11 -8.31 -25.95 3.03
CA LYS A 11 -8.87 -24.82 2.30
C LYS A 11 -7.73 -24.10 1.57
N ALA A 12 -7.78 -24.08 0.25
CA ALA A 12 -6.84 -23.31 -0.54
C ALA A 12 -7.02 -21.82 -0.22
N ILE A 13 -5.91 -21.08 -0.20
CA ILE A 13 -5.95 -19.62 -0.10
C ILE A 13 -6.52 -19.10 -1.44
N PRO A 14 -7.60 -18.31 -1.45
CA PRO A 14 -8.15 -17.72 -2.66
C PRO A 14 -7.07 -16.96 -3.46
N ALA A 15 -7.14 -17.02 -4.80
CA ALA A 15 -6.12 -16.43 -5.67
C ALA A 15 -5.97 -14.92 -5.45
N GLU A 16 -7.08 -14.20 -5.25
CA GLU A 16 -7.06 -12.76 -4.96
C GLU A 16 -6.33 -12.46 -3.65
N LEU A 17 -6.62 -13.22 -2.59
CA LEU A 17 -5.98 -13.06 -1.29
C LEU A 17 -4.47 -13.31 -1.36
N ARG A 18 -4.05 -14.33 -2.11
CA ARG A 18 -2.62 -14.59 -2.36
C ARG A 18 -1.96 -13.40 -3.03
N ARG A 19 -2.58 -12.88 -4.09
CA ARG A 19 -2.06 -11.73 -4.83
C ARG A 19 -1.95 -10.49 -3.95
N SER A 20 -2.96 -10.22 -3.11
CA SER A 20 -2.93 -9.09 -2.18
C SER A 20 -1.73 -9.16 -1.23
N VAL A 21 -1.50 -10.32 -0.61
CA VAL A 21 -0.39 -10.52 0.34
C VAL A 21 0.97 -10.48 -0.36
N GLU A 22 1.07 -11.01 -1.58
CA GLU A 22 2.30 -10.92 -2.39
C GLU A 22 2.62 -9.48 -2.81
N VAL A 23 1.61 -8.69 -3.18
CA VAL A 23 1.78 -7.27 -3.53
C VAL A 23 2.11 -6.45 -2.28
N GLU A 24 1.47 -6.74 -1.15
CA GLU A 24 1.74 -6.10 0.15
C GLU A 24 3.22 -6.22 0.55
N SER A 25 3.85 -7.37 0.30
CA SER A 25 5.26 -7.58 0.61
C SER A 25 6.20 -7.28 -0.56
N GLY A 26 5.70 -6.72 -1.66
CA GLY A 26 6.49 -6.39 -2.85
C GLY A 26 7.15 -7.62 -3.52
N HIS A 27 6.51 -8.79 -3.44
CA HIS A 27 7.06 -10.08 -3.86
C HIS A 27 8.39 -10.45 -3.18
N CYS A 28 8.60 -9.96 -1.95
CA CYS A 28 9.75 -10.27 -1.11
C CYS A 28 9.29 -10.85 0.24
N CYS A 29 10.24 -11.41 0.98
CA CYS A 29 10.02 -11.81 2.37
C CYS A 29 9.63 -10.60 3.24
N ALA A 30 8.59 -10.77 4.07
CA ALA A 30 8.04 -9.73 4.93
C ALA A 30 8.95 -9.28 6.08
N ILE A 31 9.95 -10.08 6.45
CA ILE A 31 10.91 -9.74 7.51
C ILE A 31 11.76 -8.55 7.08
N LYS A 32 11.74 -7.48 7.88
CA LYS A 32 12.54 -6.28 7.63
C LYS A 32 14.02 -6.63 7.53
N GLY A 33 14.65 -6.23 6.43
CA GLY A 33 16.07 -6.50 6.15
C GLY A 33 16.34 -7.81 5.41
N CYS A 34 15.31 -8.61 5.11
CA CYS A 34 15.43 -9.77 4.23
C CYS A 34 15.08 -9.38 2.79
N ASN A 35 16.03 -9.53 1.86
CA ASN A 35 15.82 -9.26 0.44
C ASN A 35 15.60 -10.54 -0.38
N GLU A 36 15.21 -11.63 0.29
CA GLU A 36 14.91 -12.89 -0.37
C GLU A 36 13.58 -12.78 -1.12
N HIS A 37 13.64 -13.09 -2.41
CA HIS A 37 12.51 -13.04 -3.35
C HIS A 37 12.26 -14.42 -3.99
N THR A 38 13.04 -15.44 -3.60
CA THR A 38 12.89 -16.81 -4.05
C THR A 38 12.36 -17.71 -2.93
N TYR A 39 11.63 -18.76 -3.29
CA TYR A 39 11.08 -19.75 -2.35
C TYR A 39 10.24 -19.12 -1.22
N LEU A 40 9.28 -18.28 -1.61
CA LEU A 40 8.35 -17.63 -0.69
C LEU A 40 7.16 -18.54 -0.37
N GLU A 41 6.83 -18.62 0.92
CA GLU A 41 5.75 -19.43 1.45
C GLU A 41 4.82 -18.59 2.34
N PHE A 42 3.53 -18.90 2.29
CA PHE A 42 2.53 -18.26 3.15
C PHE A 42 2.55 -18.89 4.54
N HIS A 43 2.68 -18.04 5.56
CA HIS A 43 2.62 -18.43 6.96
C HIS A 43 1.35 -17.87 7.62
N HIS A 44 0.65 -18.72 8.35
CA HIS A 44 -0.48 -18.33 9.20
C HIS A 44 0.03 -17.92 10.58
N ILE A 45 -0.08 -16.64 10.95
CA ILE A 45 0.45 -16.08 12.20
C ILE A 45 -0.20 -16.75 13.43
N ASP A 46 -1.49 -17.11 13.34
CA ASP A 46 -2.23 -17.80 14.40
C ASP A 46 -2.02 -19.33 14.42
N LYS A 47 -1.21 -19.87 13.50
CA LYS A 47 -1.00 -21.33 13.26
C LYS A 47 -2.28 -22.08 12.84
N ASN A 48 -3.39 -21.38 12.60
CA ASN A 48 -4.64 -21.97 12.13
C ASN A 48 -4.73 -21.90 10.61
N ARG A 49 -4.47 -23.05 9.97
CA ARG A 49 -4.53 -23.24 8.51
C ARG A 49 -5.90 -22.98 7.87
N GLU A 50 -6.97 -22.86 8.66
CA GLU A 50 -8.31 -22.57 8.16
C GLU A 50 -8.63 -21.07 8.12
N ASN A 51 -7.84 -20.26 8.81
CA ASN A 51 -8.03 -18.82 8.92
C ASN A 51 -7.27 -18.05 7.84
N ASN A 52 -7.87 -18.01 6.65
CA ASN A 52 -7.31 -17.30 5.49
C ASN A 52 -7.81 -15.85 5.45
N THR A 53 -7.31 -14.99 6.33
CA THR A 53 -7.53 -13.55 6.31
C THR A 53 -6.25 -12.81 5.94
N ILE A 54 -6.37 -11.61 5.35
CA ILE A 54 -5.21 -10.77 5.01
C ILE A 54 -4.34 -10.59 6.25
N ASP A 55 -4.94 -10.17 7.37
CA ASP A 55 -4.25 -9.87 8.63
C ASP A 55 -3.49 -11.06 9.25
N ASN A 56 -3.92 -12.28 8.94
CA ASN A 56 -3.33 -13.50 9.49
C ASN A 56 -2.27 -14.12 8.57
N LEU A 57 -2.19 -13.71 7.31
CA LEU A 57 -1.25 -14.23 6.33
C LEU A 57 -0.04 -13.31 6.20
N ILE A 58 1.14 -13.90 6.23
CA ILE A 58 2.41 -13.22 5.99
C ILE A 58 3.27 -14.04 5.02
N LEU A 59 3.96 -13.36 4.10
CA LEU A 59 4.82 -13.99 3.12
C LEU A 59 6.26 -14.06 3.63
N LEU A 60 6.83 -15.25 3.73
CA LEU A 60 8.18 -15.48 4.27
C LEU A 60 9.01 -16.34 3.33
N CYS A 61 10.33 -16.17 3.31
CA CYS A 61 11.23 -17.13 2.66
C CYS A 61 11.38 -18.41 3.51
N ASP A 62 11.83 -19.51 2.91
CA ASP A 62 12.03 -20.80 3.59
C ASP A 62 12.79 -20.70 4.93
N LYS A 63 13.83 -19.86 5.00
CA LYS A 63 14.60 -19.64 6.24
C LYS A 63 13.74 -19.04 7.35
N HIS A 64 13.07 -17.93 7.09
CA HIS A 64 12.24 -17.25 8.08
C HIS A 64 10.95 -18.01 8.36
N HIS A 65 10.43 -18.76 7.40
CA HIS A 65 9.31 -19.65 7.59
C HIS A 65 9.63 -20.75 8.61
N LYS A 66 10.81 -21.38 8.50
CA LYS A 66 11.31 -22.34 9.50
C LYS A 66 11.52 -21.70 10.88
N MET A 67 12.08 -20.48 10.92
CA MET A 67 12.24 -19.75 12.18
C MET A 67 10.91 -19.40 12.86
N ALA A 68 9.89 -19.06 12.07
CA ALA A 68 8.54 -18.82 12.57
C ALA A 68 7.88 -20.10 13.10
N HIS A 69 8.08 -21.25 12.43
CA HIS A 69 7.60 -22.55 12.96
C HIS A 69 8.32 -22.97 14.25
N ALA A 70 9.61 -22.63 14.36
CA ALA A 70 10.41 -22.89 15.54
C ALA A 70 10.17 -21.90 16.70
N ASP A 71 9.21 -20.98 16.56
CA ASP A 71 8.93 -19.89 17.52
C ASP A 71 10.18 -19.03 17.85
N VAL A 72 11.18 -19.01 16.97
CA VAL A 72 12.33 -18.07 17.07
C VAL A 72 11.87 -16.66 16.71
N ILE A 73 10.94 -16.56 15.76
CA ILE A 73 10.23 -15.31 15.46
C ILE A 73 8.83 -15.43 16.08
N ASP A 74 8.62 -14.68 17.15
CA ASP A 74 7.35 -14.67 17.86
C ASP A 74 6.19 -14.17 16.99
N ARG A 75 4.98 -14.65 17.28
CA ARG A 75 3.74 -14.16 16.65
C ARG A 75 3.56 -12.65 16.79
N LYS A 76 4.00 -12.06 17.90
CA LYS A 76 3.99 -10.61 18.10
C LYS A 76 4.90 -9.90 17.09
N ALA A 77 6.10 -10.44 16.87
CA ALA A 77 7.02 -9.92 15.88
C ALA A 77 6.47 -10.06 14.45
N LEU A 78 5.85 -11.19 14.11
CA LEU A 78 5.21 -11.39 12.79
C LEU A 78 4.10 -10.37 12.52
N ARG A 79 3.25 -10.10 13.53
CA ARG A 79 2.23 -9.04 13.42
C ARG A 79 2.84 -7.66 13.21
N GLU A 80 3.93 -7.38 13.90
CA GLU A 80 4.64 -6.11 13.76
C GLU A 80 5.29 -5.97 12.38
N TYR A 81 5.94 -7.01 11.86
CA TYR A 81 6.46 -7.00 10.49
C TYR A 81 5.36 -6.76 9.46
N LYS A 82 4.21 -7.41 9.63
CA LYS A 82 3.06 -7.17 8.77
C LYS A 82 2.56 -5.73 8.85
N ARG A 83 2.45 -5.17 10.06
CA ARG A 83 2.10 -3.77 10.28
C ARG A 83 3.06 -2.82 9.56
N LEU A 84 4.37 -3.11 9.62
CA LEU A 84 5.39 -2.31 8.97
C LEU A 84 5.34 -2.38 7.43
N LEU A 85 4.91 -3.51 6.85
CA LEU A 85 4.68 -3.61 5.40
C LEU A 85 3.52 -2.73 4.94
N THR A 86 2.41 -2.76 5.67
CA THR A 86 1.28 -1.86 5.43
C THR A 86 1.58 -0.40 5.80
N GLY A 87 2.59 -0.20 6.65
CA GLY A 87 2.89 1.06 7.32
C GLY A 87 4.07 1.85 6.73
N SER A 88 4.64 1.46 5.58
CA SER A 88 5.64 2.28 4.89
C SER A 88 5.02 3.48 4.16
N THR A 89 4.20 4.23 4.87
CA THR A 89 3.99 5.66 4.70
C THR A 89 3.89 6.20 6.11
N GLU A 90 5.04 6.27 6.81
CA GLU A 90 5.12 7.03 8.06
C GLU A 90 4.66 8.45 7.74
N LEU A 91 3.42 8.75 8.13
CA LEU A 91 2.80 10.05 7.93
C LEU A 91 3.66 11.08 8.64
N SER A 92 4.51 11.73 7.86
CA SER A 92 5.47 12.73 8.29
C SER A 92 5.40 13.89 7.32
N GLY A 93 5.69 15.11 7.79
CA GLY A 93 5.73 16.28 6.91
C GLY A 93 6.64 16.09 5.70
N ALA A 94 7.74 15.34 5.86
CA ALA A 94 8.64 14.99 4.77
C ALA A 94 7.98 14.07 3.72
N SER A 95 7.16 13.13 4.15
CA SER A 95 6.40 12.25 3.26
C SER A 95 5.32 13.03 2.49
N LEU A 96 4.63 13.96 3.17
CA LEU A 96 3.67 14.87 2.52
C LEU A 96 4.37 15.77 1.50
N ASP A 97 5.49 16.41 1.87
CA ASP A 97 6.28 17.26 0.97
C ASP A 97 6.75 16.49 -0.27
N SER A 98 7.28 15.27 -0.09
CA SER A 98 7.69 14.43 -1.22
C SER A 98 6.52 14.09 -2.15
N LEU A 99 5.35 13.75 -1.60
CA LEU A 99 4.17 13.44 -2.41
C LEU A 99 3.65 14.69 -3.15
N LEU A 100 3.53 15.83 -2.48
CA LEU A 100 3.08 17.08 -3.10
C LEU A 100 4.01 17.52 -4.23
N ARG A 101 5.34 17.41 -4.03
CA ARG A 101 6.33 17.71 -5.08
C ARG A 101 6.23 16.77 -6.26
N GLN A 102 5.99 15.48 -6.02
CA GLN A 102 5.80 14.50 -7.11
C GLN A 102 4.53 14.75 -7.91
N VAL A 103 3.43 15.19 -7.26
CA VAL A 103 2.13 15.38 -7.91
C VAL A 103 2.02 16.75 -8.60
N PHE A 104 2.46 17.82 -7.93
CA PHE A 104 2.25 19.21 -8.37
C PHE A 104 3.53 19.93 -8.81
N GLY A 105 4.69 19.30 -8.64
CA GLY A 105 5.99 19.93 -8.89
C GLY A 105 6.50 20.74 -7.68
N ASP A 106 7.79 21.06 -7.71
CA ASP A 106 8.50 21.67 -6.58
C ASP A 106 7.95 23.05 -6.19
N GLU A 107 7.63 23.91 -7.17
CA GLU A 107 7.17 25.28 -6.90
C GLU A 107 5.79 25.31 -6.23
N THR A 108 4.83 24.55 -6.76
CA THR A 108 3.47 24.51 -6.23
C THR A 108 3.40 23.83 -4.88
N ALA A 109 4.19 22.77 -4.66
CA ALA A 109 4.30 22.11 -3.36
C ALA A 109 4.87 23.06 -2.30
N ALA A 110 5.91 23.82 -2.63
CA ALA A 110 6.49 24.81 -1.71
C ALA A 110 5.48 25.92 -1.35
N GLN A 111 4.68 26.40 -2.31
CA GLN A 111 3.63 27.39 -2.05
C GLN A 111 2.55 26.84 -1.12
N LEU A 112 2.08 25.60 -1.37
CA LEU A 112 1.08 24.93 -0.54
C LEU A 112 1.52 24.74 0.92
N LEU A 113 2.79 24.43 1.14
CA LEU A 113 3.32 24.19 2.48
C LEU A 113 3.70 25.49 3.21
N CYS A 114 4.11 26.53 2.49
CA CYS A 114 4.60 27.78 3.07
C CYS A 114 3.47 28.79 3.35
N MET A 115 2.41 28.79 2.53
CA MET A 115 1.33 29.77 2.65
C MET A 115 0.18 29.25 3.52
N SER A 116 -0.10 29.93 4.63
CA SER A 116 -1.26 29.62 5.47
C SER A 116 -2.56 29.84 4.70
N GLN A 117 -3.46 28.84 4.66
CA GLN A 117 -4.77 28.89 4.00
C GLN A 117 -4.73 29.05 2.47
N TYR A 118 -3.66 28.58 1.83
CA TYR A 118 -3.60 28.53 0.37
C TYR A 118 -4.40 27.33 -0.16
N SER A 119 -5.21 27.59 -1.18
CA SER A 119 -6.00 26.56 -1.86
C SER A 119 -5.83 26.66 -3.37
N ILE A 120 -5.71 25.51 -4.03
CA ILE A 120 -5.51 25.43 -5.47
C ILE A 120 -6.55 24.51 -6.12
N PRO A 121 -7.10 24.87 -7.29
CA PRO A 121 -7.89 23.95 -8.08
C PRO A 121 -6.97 22.91 -8.74
N VAL A 122 -7.27 21.63 -8.58
CA VAL A 122 -6.48 20.51 -9.10
C VAL A 122 -7.40 19.49 -9.77
N ILE A 123 -6.89 18.81 -10.79
CA ILE A 123 -7.53 17.63 -11.37
C ILE A 123 -6.71 16.42 -10.94
N LEU A 124 -7.34 15.47 -10.24
CA LEU A 124 -6.69 14.27 -9.72
C LEU A 124 -7.36 13.00 -10.27
N ASN A 125 -6.56 11.96 -10.53
CA ASN A 125 -7.11 10.63 -10.78
C ASN A 125 -7.47 9.94 -9.44
N SER A 126 -8.20 8.84 -9.52
CA SER A 126 -8.61 8.09 -8.32
C SER A 126 -7.44 7.51 -7.52
N ALA A 127 -6.32 7.17 -8.18
CA ALA A 127 -5.15 6.61 -7.52
C ALA A 127 -4.44 7.65 -6.63
N THR A 128 -4.20 8.86 -7.15
CA THR A 128 -3.60 9.96 -6.40
C THR A 128 -4.52 10.44 -5.28
N VAL A 129 -5.85 10.42 -5.47
CA VAL A 129 -6.80 10.68 -4.38
C VAL A 129 -6.61 9.67 -3.25
N ALA A 130 -6.52 8.37 -3.55
CA ALA A 130 -6.30 7.33 -2.55
C ALA A 130 -4.96 7.50 -1.79
N GLU A 131 -3.89 7.97 -2.46
CA GLU A 131 -2.62 8.27 -1.79
C GLU A 131 -2.73 9.47 -0.82
N LEU A 132 -3.61 10.43 -1.13
CA LEU A 132 -3.85 11.62 -0.31
C LEU A 132 -4.80 11.36 0.87
N GLU A 133 -5.66 10.33 0.79
CA GLU A 133 -6.64 9.99 1.84
C GLU A 133 -6.02 9.83 3.23
N SER A 134 -4.83 9.23 3.32
CA SER A 134 -4.11 9.07 4.59
C SER A 134 -3.75 10.40 5.25
N TYR A 135 -3.38 11.41 4.46
CA TYR A 135 -3.08 12.75 4.95
C TYR A 135 -4.34 13.58 5.22
N MET A 136 -5.43 13.29 4.52
CA MET A 136 -6.75 13.86 4.81
C MET A 136 -7.29 13.36 6.15
N ALA A 137 -7.10 12.08 6.48
CA ALA A 137 -7.51 11.50 7.76
C ALA A 137 -6.81 12.17 8.96
N GLU A 138 -5.55 12.55 8.80
CA GLU A 138 -4.78 13.32 9.80
C GLU A 138 -5.13 14.83 9.81
N GLY A 139 -5.96 15.30 8.88
CA GLY A 139 -6.36 16.71 8.78
C GLY A 139 -5.28 17.64 8.20
N TRP A 140 -4.24 17.09 7.57
CA TRP A 140 -3.14 17.89 7.01
C TRP A 140 -3.52 18.55 5.69
N ILE A 141 -4.43 17.93 4.95
CA ILE A 141 -4.94 18.41 3.67
C ILE A 141 -6.46 18.20 3.59
N SER A 142 -7.13 19.00 2.77
CA SER A 142 -8.55 18.84 2.47
C SER A 142 -8.80 18.95 0.97
N LEU A 143 -9.55 18.00 0.41
CA LEU A 143 -10.01 18.02 -0.97
C LEU A 143 -11.52 18.29 -1.01
N GLN A 144 -11.93 19.41 -1.59
CA GLN A 144 -13.35 19.69 -1.86
C GLN A 144 -13.69 19.40 -3.32
N PRO A 145 -14.64 18.51 -3.63
CA PRO A 145 -15.01 18.19 -5.00
C PRO A 145 -15.71 19.39 -5.65
N THR A 146 -15.31 19.72 -6.88
CA THR A 146 -15.91 20.81 -7.66
C THR A 146 -17.02 20.31 -8.60
N GLY A 147 -17.18 19.00 -8.74
CA GLY A 147 -18.06 18.38 -9.74
C GLY A 147 -17.52 18.41 -11.17
N SER A 148 -16.35 19.04 -11.39
CA SER A 148 -15.68 19.05 -12.69
C SER A 148 -15.08 17.68 -12.99
N VAL A 149 -15.18 17.23 -14.23
CA VAL A 149 -14.53 16.00 -14.71
C VAL A 149 -13.77 16.35 -15.98
N CYS A 150 -12.51 15.92 -16.08
CA CYS A 150 -11.68 16.17 -17.25
C CYS A 150 -11.07 14.85 -17.76
N SER A 151 -11.04 14.66 -19.07
CA SER A 151 -10.31 13.56 -19.69
C SER A 151 -8.82 13.89 -19.67
N MET A 152 -8.02 13.13 -18.92
CA MET A 152 -6.59 13.37 -18.76
C MET A 152 -5.75 12.69 -19.86
N GLY A 153 -6.28 12.61 -21.08
CA GLY A 153 -5.62 12.01 -22.24
C GLY A 153 -5.99 10.54 -22.44
N ALA A 154 -6.53 10.24 -23.62
CA ALA A 154 -6.76 8.89 -24.11
C ALA A 154 -5.64 8.53 -25.10
N GLY A 155 -4.61 7.79 -24.67
CA GLY A 155 -3.60 7.27 -25.62
C GLY A 155 -2.16 7.06 -25.15
N ASN A 156 -1.76 7.42 -23.93
CA ASN A 156 -0.34 7.38 -23.51
C ASN A 156 0.14 6.05 -22.89
N ARG A 157 -0.41 4.89 -23.27
CA ARG A 157 0.18 3.57 -22.95
C ARG A 157 1.02 3.07 -24.13
N VAL A 158 2.07 3.80 -24.49
CA VAL A 158 3.06 3.33 -25.49
C VAL A 158 4.37 3.02 -24.77
N GLY A 159 4.33 2.04 -23.87
CA GLY A 159 5.53 1.46 -23.27
C GLY A 159 5.31 0.89 -21.87
N ASN A 160 6.24 0.00 -21.48
CA ASN A 160 6.28 -0.67 -20.18
C ASN A 160 7.22 0.05 -19.18
N HIS A 161 7.63 1.28 -19.48
CA HIS A 161 8.51 2.03 -18.59
C HIS A 161 7.76 2.47 -17.33
N VAL A 162 8.40 2.32 -16.17
CA VAL A 162 7.78 2.61 -14.86
C VAL A 162 7.32 4.08 -14.76
N GLU A 163 7.96 4.98 -15.50
CA GLU A 163 7.63 6.40 -15.58
C GLU A 163 6.35 6.68 -16.37
N GLU A 164 5.98 5.84 -17.34
CA GLU A 164 4.77 6.00 -18.15
C GLU A 164 3.51 5.57 -17.41
N ARG A 165 3.64 4.69 -16.41
CA ARG A 165 2.52 4.28 -15.53
C ARG A 165 1.99 5.41 -14.64
N LYS A 166 2.79 6.48 -14.45
CA LYS A 166 2.45 7.62 -13.58
C LYS A 166 1.90 8.83 -14.34
N ARG A 167 1.85 8.81 -15.68
CA ARG A 167 1.16 9.88 -16.41
C ARG A 167 -0.34 9.79 -16.12
N PRO A 168 -1.02 10.90 -15.79
CA PRO A 168 -2.46 10.86 -15.60
C PRO A 168 -3.11 10.39 -16.90
N TYR A 169 -3.89 9.31 -16.85
CA TYR A 169 -4.65 8.77 -17.97
C TYR A 169 -6.08 8.50 -17.50
N GLY A 170 -7.04 8.52 -18.43
CA GLY A 170 -8.44 8.28 -18.11
C GLY A 170 -9.17 9.53 -17.60
N LEU A 171 -10.13 9.36 -16.69
CA LEU A 171 -10.95 10.45 -16.16
C LEU A 171 -10.35 10.99 -14.86
N GLY A 172 -10.07 12.29 -14.83
CA GLY A 172 -9.72 13.03 -13.63
C GLY A 172 -10.94 13.77 -13.08
N SER A 173 -11.04 13.84 -11.76
CA SER A 173 -12.06 14.64 -11.07
C SER A 173 -11.42 15.92 -10.54
N GLY A 174 -12.16 17.02 -10.58
CA GLY A 174 -11.69 18.32 -10.12
C GLY A 174 -11.95 18.55 -8.65
N PHE A 175 -10.92 18.97 -7.93
CA PHE A 175 -10.95 19.25 -6.51
C PHE A 175 -10.33 20.62 -6.21
N VAL A 176 -10.73 21.23 -5.10
CA VAL A 176 -9.97 22.31 -4.46
C VAL A 176 -9.16 21.67 -3.35
N LEU A 177 -7.83 21.68 -3.50
CA LEU A 177 -6.89 21.21 -2.48
C LEU A 177 -6.51 22.37 -1.58
N SER A 178 -6.68 22.21 -0.28
CA SER A 178 -6.17 23.13 0.75
C SER A 178 -5.21 22.38 1.67
N CYS A 179 -4.06 22.99 1.96
CA CYS A 179 -3.09 22.46 2.91
C CYS A 179 -3.21 23.17 4.25
N HIS A 180 -3.34 22.40 5.32
CA HIS A 180 -3.41 22.87 6.71
C HIS A 180 -2.21 22.42 7.54
N TYR A 181 -1.32 21.62 6.95
CA TYR A 181 -0.11 21.13 7.60
C TYR A 181 0.82 22.29 7.97
N LYS A 182 1.06 22.48 9.27
CA LYS A 182 2.09 23.37 9.79
C LYS A 182 3.28 22.50 10.18
N GLY A 183 4.24 22.38 9.27
CA GLY A 183 5.56 21.80 9.55
C GLY A 183 6.39 22.71 10.43
#